data_AF-A0A838DHC1-F1
#
_entry.id   AF-A0A838DHC1-F1
#
_cell.length_a   1.000
_cell.length_b   1.000
_cell.length_c   1.000
_cell.angle_alpha   90.00
_cell.angle_beta   90.00
_cell.angle_gamma   90.00
#
_symmetry.space_group_name_H-M   'P 1'
#
loop_
_entity.id
_entity.type
_entity.pdbx_description
1 polymer ?
#
loop_
_entity_poly.entity_id
_entity_poly.type
_entity_poly.pdbx_seq_one_letter_code
_entity_poly.pdbx_strand_id
1 'polypeptide(L)'
;EIHAAHGYLLHEFLSPLINKRSDEYGGTFENRTRALREVVEAVRRVWPERLPLAVRISATDWVEGGWDAEESVQLVHQLKPLGVDLVDCSSGGAVPRAKIALRPGYQVPFAERIRREADVATAAVGFITEVGQANEIITSGRADMVFLARELLREPYWPIKAAAELGADLRPPVQYARAFTR
;
A
#
# COMPACT_ATOMS: atom_id res chain seq x y z
N GLU A 1 -0.96 1.68 10.82
CA GLU A 1 -0.48 0.88 9.68
C GLU A 1 0.78 0.15 10.11
N ILE A 2 0.89 -1.14 9.81
CA ILE A 2 2.12 -1.94 10.00
C ILE A 2 2.98 -1.80 8.76
N HIS A 3 4.26 -1.47 8.93
CA HIS A 3 5.18 -1.29 7.81
C HIS A 3 5.95 -2.59 7.49
N ALA A 4 5.57 -3.25 6.40
CA ALA A 4 6.20 -4.48 5.89
C ALA A 4 6.68 -4.32 4.44
N ALA A 5 7.28 -3.17 4.16
CA ALA A 5 7.69 -2.78 2.82
C ALA A 5 9.09 -2.17 2.84
N HIS A 6 9.59 -1.82 1.66
CA HIS A 6 10.76 -0.96 1.44
C HIS A 6 12.08 -1.45 2.01
N GLY A 7 12.18 -2.74 2.31
CA GLY A 7 13.40 -3.36 2.82
C GLY A 7 13.65 -3.11 4.29
N TYR A 8 12.66 -2.60 5.02
CA TYR A 8 12.70 -2.60 6.49
C TYR A 8 12.40 -4.00 7.04
N LEU A 9 12.59 -4.17 8.35
CA LEU A 9 12.58 -5.45 9.05
C LEU A 9 11.56 -6.47 8.55
N LEU A 10 10.26 -6.16 8.56
CA LEU A 10 9.25 -7.14 8.16
C LEU A 10 9.34 -7.51 6.67
N HIS A 11 9.75 -6.57 5.81
CA HIS A 11 10.03 -6.88 4.41
C HIS A 11 11.31 -7.73 4.24
N GLU A 12 12.31 -7.56 5.10
CA GLU A 12 13.51 -8.40 5.09
C GLU A 12 13.16 -9.86 5.32
N PHE A 13 12.20 -10.17 6.21
CA PHE A 13 11.69 -11.53 6.42
C PHE A 13 10.98 -12.09 5.18
N LEU A 14 10.17 -11.27 4.51
CA LEU A 14 9.43 -11.68 3.31
C LEU A 14 10.36 -12.00 2.14
N SER A 15 11.32 -11.13 1.87
CA SER A 15 12.15 -11.23 0.67
C SER A 15 13.14 -12.39 0.74
N PRO A 16 13.07 -13.37 -0.20
CA PRO A 16 14.09 -14.41 -0.31
C PRO A 16 15.47 -13.86 -0.65
N LEU A 17 15.60 -12.61 -1.10
CA LEU A 17 16.91 -12.00 -1.40
C LEU A 17 17.69 -11.69 -0.12
N ILE A 18 16.98 -11.43 0.97
CA ILE A 18 17.54 -11.02 2.26
C ILE A 18 17.44 -12.15 3.28
N ASN A 19 16.26 -12.74 3.43
CA ASN A 19 16.04 -13.81 4.39
C ASN A 19 16.63 -15.14 3.89
N LYS A 20 17.83 -15.47 4.40
CA LYS A 20 18.54 -16.73 4.16
C LYS A 20 18.51 -17.67 5.37
N ARG A 21 17.57 -17.45 6.31
CA ARG A 21 17.46 -18.30 7.50
C ARG A 21 17.03 -19.71 7.10
N SER A 22 17.48 -20.68 7.90
CA SER A 22 17.13 -22.10 7.77
C SER A 22 16.23 -22.62 8.89
N ASP A 23 15.81 -21.74 9.79
CA ASP A 23 14.84 -22.06 10.84
C ASP A 23 13.39 -21.79 10.37
N GLU A 24 12.44 -21.85 11.30
CA GLU A 24 11.01 -21.71 11.04
C GLU A 24 10.59 -20.31 10.53
N TYR A 25 11.52 -19.36 10.44
CA TYR A 25 11.26 -18.02 9.90
C TYR A 25 11.92 -17.76 8.53
N GLY A 26 12.51 -18.76 7.88
CA GLY A 26 13.07 -18.64 6.53
C GLY A 26 12.88 -19.87 5.65
N GLY A 27 13.38 -19.78 4.41
CA GLY A 27 13.22 -20.83 3.41
C GLY A 27 11.88 -20.72 2.66
N THR A 28 10.87 -21.45 3.11
CA THR A 28 9.56 -21.50 2.43
C THR A 28 8.78 -20.20 2.55
N PHE A 29 7.78 -20.03 1.69
CA PHE A 29 6.85 -18.89 1.76
C PHE A 29 6.22 -18.77 3.15
N GLU A 30 5.68 -19.85 3.70
CA GLU A 30 5.01 -19.88 5.00
C GLU A 30 5.93 -19.44 6.14
N ASN A 31 7.20 -19.82 6.09
CA ASN A 31 8.18 -19.45 7.10
C ASN A 31 8.58 -17.97 6.96
N ARG A 32 8.79 -17.49 5.73
CA ARG A 32 9.13 -16.07 5.48
C ARG A 32 7.99 -15.13 5.88
N THR A 33 6.72 -15.53 5.72
CA THR A 33 5.56 -14.72 6.10
C THR A 33 5.20 -14.81 7.58
N ARG A 34 5.73 -15.80 8.31
CA ARG A 34 5.40 -16.07 9.72
C ARG A 34 5.54 -14.84 10.61
N ALA A 35 6.68 -14.16 10.55
CA ALA A 35 6.96 -13.00 11.40
C ALA A 35 5.92 -11.87 11.19
N LEU A 36 5.55 -11.58 9.94
CA LEU A 36 4.54 -10.57 9.65
C LEU A 36 3.16 -10.98 10.19
N ARG A 37 2.77 -12.24 10.02
CA ARG A 37 1.49 -12.77 10.51
C ARG A 37 1.39 -12.68 12.04
N GLU A 38 2.45 -13.09 12.75
CA GLU A 38 2.52 -13.00 14.21
C GLU A 38 2.43 -11.54 14.69
N VAL A 39 3.09 -10.60 14.00
CA VAL A 39 2.98 -9.17 14.31
C VAL A 39 1.56 -8.65 14.07
N VAL A 40 0.92 -9.03 12.96
CA VAL A 40 -0.46 -8.66 12.67
C VAL A 40 -1.40 -9.18 13.76
N GLU A 41 -1.29 -10.45 14.14
CA GLU A 41 -2.09 -11.05 15.22
C GLU A 41 -1.86 -10.35 16.57
N ALA A 42 -0.60 -10.06 16.90
CA ALA A 42 -0.25 -9.35 18.14
C ALA A 42 -0.83 -7.93 18.17
N VAL A 43 -0.73 -7.18 17.07
CA VAL A 43 -1.31 -5.84 16.96
C VAL A 43 -2.83 -5.90 17.00
N ARG A 44 -3.46 -6.82 16.25
CA ARG A 44 -4.91 -6.94 16.18
C ARG A 44 -5.55 -7.23 17.54
N ARG A 45 -4.88 -8.02 18.40
CA ARG A 45 -5.33 -8.34 19.77
C ARG A 45 -5.48 -7.12 20.68
N VAL A 46 -4.68 -6.07 20.48
CA VAL A 46 -4.68 -4.88 21.35
C VAL A 46 -5.27 -3.65 20.67
N TRP A 47 -5.38 -3.65 19.35
CA TRP A 47 -6.00 -2.58 18.58
C TRP A 47 -7.54 -2.67 18.66
N PRO A 48 -8.28 -1.57 18.87
CA PRO A 48 -9.74 -1.62 18.91
C PRO A 48 -10.34 -2.11 17.58
N GLU A 49 -11.24 -3.10 17.63
CA GLU A 49 -11.83 -3.75 16.44
C GLU A 49 -12.52 -2.76 15.48
N ARG A 50 -13.20 -1.74 16.05
CA ARG A 50 -13.85 -0.66 15.28
C ARG A 50 -12.88 0.26 14.51
N LEU A 51 -11.56 0.10 14.63
CA LEU A 51 -10.56 0.89 13.92
C LEU A 51 -9.85 0.03 12.87
N PRO A 52 -9.58 0.59 11.68
CA PRO A 52 -8.94 -0.15 10.62
C PRO A 52 -7.49 -0.51 10.98
N LEU A 53 -7.07 -1.69 10.58
CA LEU A 53 -5.69 -2.15 10.59
C LEU A 53 -5.19 -2.28 9.14
N ALA A 54 -4.29 -1.39 8.77
CA ALA A 54 -3.62 -1.43 7.46
C ALA A 54 -2.24 -2.10 7.55
N VAL A 55 -1.84 -2.78 6.48
CA VAL A 55 -0.47 -3.28 6.26
C VAL A 55 0.07 -2.71 4.96
N ARG A 56 1.25 -2.09 5.02
CA ARG A 56 1.97 -1.64 3.83
C ARG A 56 2.94 -2.71 3.38
N ILE A 57 2.89 -3.10 2.11
CA ILE A 57 3.80 -4.08 1.52
C ILE A 57 4.57 -3.54 0.32
N SER A 58 5.72 -4.14 0.05
CA SER A 58 6.35 -4.04 -1.26
C SER A 58 5.83 -5.20 -2.11
N ALA A 59 4.98 -4.92 -3.09
CA ALA A 59 4.32 -5.94 -3.90
C ALA A 59 5.26 -6.70 -4.85
N THR A 60 6.50 -6.23 -5.00
CA THR A 60 7.59 -6.93 -5.68
C THR A 60 8.92 -6.30 -5.29
N ASP A 61 9.99 -7.09 -5.30
CA ASP A 61 11.37 -6.65 -5.16
C ASP A 61 11.97 -6.09 -6.46
N TRP A 62 11.32 -6.29 -7.60
CA TRP A 62 11.82 -5.94 -8.95
C TRP A 62 13.13 -6.64 -9.33
N VAL A 63 13.39 -7.81 -8.77
CA VAL A 63 14.61 -8.60 -9.01
C VAL A 63 14.23 -10.07 -9.13
N GLU A 64 14.81 -10.76 -10.10
CA GLU A 64 14.64 -12.20 -10.29
C GLU A 64 14.99 -12.99 -9.02
N GLY A 65 14.13 -13.95 -8.67
CA GLY A 65 14.26 -14.73 -7.43
C GLY A 65 13.98 -13.94 -6.15
N GLY A 66 13.44 -12.72 -6.26
CA GLY A 66 12.93 -11.91 -5.16
C GLY A 66 11.42 -12.09 -4.93
N TRP A 67 10.90 -11.33 -3.98
CA TRP A 67 9.46 -11.27 -3.71
C TRP A 67 8.68 -10.75 -4.93
N ASP A 68 7.53 -11.35 -5.24
CA ASP A 68 6.72 -11.01 -6.40
C ASP A 68 5.24 -10.71 -6.08
N ALA A 69 4.49 -10.40 -7.13
CA ALA A 69 3.09 -10.00 -7.00
C ALA A 69 2.18 -11.19 -6.63
N GLU A 70 2.51 -12.39 -7.10
CA GLU A 70 1.85 -13.64 -6.75
C GLU A 70 1.98 -13.94 -5.26
N GLU A 71 3.21 -13.89 -4.71
CA GLU A 71 3.47 -14.04 -3.28
C GLU A 71 2.76 -12.96 -2.46
N SER A 72 2.65 -11.73 -2.99
CA SER A 72 1.90 -10.65 -2.35
C SER A 72 0.40 -10.97 -2.23
N VAL A 73 -0.22 -11.50 -3.29
CA VAL A 73 -1.63 -11.95 -3.25
C VAL A 73 -1.80 -13.08 -2.24
N GLN A 74 -0.91 -14.08 -2.25
CA GLN A 74 -0.94 -15.20 -1.31
C GLN A 74 -0.79 -14.72 0.15
N LEU A 75 0.11 -13.77 0.40
CA LEU A 75 0.31 -13.18 1.73
C LEU A 75 -0.98 -12.51 2.19
N VAL A 76 -1.61 -11.71 1.32
CA VAL A 76 -2.81 -10.96 1.67
C VAL A 76 -4.00 -11.89 1.97
N HIS A 77 -4.13 -13.01 1.26
CA HIS A 77 -5.09 -14.06 1.63
C HIS A 77 -4.87 -14.60 3.05
N GLN A 78 -3.62 -14.66 3.53
CA GLN A 78 -3.31 -15.05 4.92
C GLN A 78 -3.54 -13.91 5.92
N LEU A 79 -3.40 -12.65 5.50
CA LEU A 79 -3.56 -11.48 6.39
C LEU A 79 -5.01 -11.04 6.59
N LYS A 80 -5.85 -11.14 5.56
CA LYS A 80 -7.28 -10.78 5.63
C LYS A 80 -8.01 -11.48 6.80
N PRO A 81 -7.94 -12.82 6.98
CA PRO A 81 -8.59 -13.49 8.11
C PRO A 81 -8.00 -13.13 9.48
N LEU A 82 -6.82 -12.50 9.53
CA LEU A 82 -6.20 -11.98 10.76
C LEU A 82 -6.68 -10.55 11.11
N GLY A 83 -7.64 -10.02 10.36
CA GLY A 83 -8.26 -8.71 10.62
C GLY A 83 -7.50 -7.53 10.02
N VAL A 84 -6.80 -7.74 8.90
CA VAL A 84 -6.27 -6.64 8.07
C VAL A 84 -7.39 -6.11 7.17
N ASP A 85 -7.66 -4.82 7.28
CA ASP A 85 -8.77 -4.14 6.60
C ASP A 85 -8.33 -3.47 5.28
N LEU A 86 -7.05 -3.10 5.16
CA LEU A 86 -6.51 -2.35 4.03
C LEU A 86 -5.05 -2.77 3.74
N VAL A 87 -4.72 -2.93 2.46
CA VAL A 87 -3.33 -3.14 2.02
C VAL A 87 -2.81 -1.91 1.27
N ASP A 88 -1.81 -1.23 1.82
CA ASP A 88 -1.08 -0.15 1.13
C ASP A 88 -0.01 -0.77 0.21
N CYS A 89 -0.25 -0.65 -1.09
CA CYS A 89 0.48 -1.38 -2.12
C CYS A 89 1.64 -0.55 -2.70
N SER A 90 2.83 -0.72 -2.13
CA SER A 90 4.07 -0.16 -2.67
C SER A 90 4.94 -1.23 -3.34
N SER A 91 6.24 -1.01 -3.50
CA SER A 91 7.18 -1.96 -4.13
C SER A 91 8.63 -1.58 -3.85
N GLY A 92 9.55 -2.52 -4.08
CA GLY A 92 11.00 -2.32 -4.02
C GLY A 92 11.56 -2.10 -2.62
N GLY A 93 12.82 -1.65 -2.58
CA GLY A 93 13.55 -1.31 -1.36
C GLY A 93 14.34 -2.44 -0.71
N ALA A 94 14.10 -3.70 -1.08
CA ALA A 94 14.86 -4.83 -0.53
C ALA A 94 16.36 -4.79 -0.89
N VAL A 95 16.69 -4.52 -2.15
CA VAL A 95 18.07 -4.53 -2.64
C VAL A 95 18.33 -3.37 -3.61
N PRO A 96 19.57 -2.82 -3.64
CA PRO A 96 19.88 -1.64 -4.47
C PRO A 96 19.94 -1.92 -5.98
N ARG A 97 20.05 -3.20 -6.38
CA ARG A 97 20.17 -3.61 -7.80
C ARG A 97 18.83 -3.69 -8.55
N ALA A 98 17.72 -3.43 -7.87
CA ALA A 98 16.39 -3.41 -8.46
C ALA A 98 16.31 -2.37 -9.60
N LYS A 99 15.79 -2.78 -10.75
CA LYS A 99 15.53 -1.88 -11.89
C LYS A 99 14.03 -1.60 -11.97
N ILE A 100 13.63 -0.40 -11.55
CA ILE A 100 12.22 -0.01 -11.46
C ILE A 100 11.89 0.94 -12.61
N ALA A 101 10.92 0.56 -13.44
CA ALA A 101 10.39 1.41 -14.50
C ALA A 101 9.40 2.43 -13.92
N LEU A 102 9.93 3.55 -13.40
CA LEU A 102 9.13 4.61 -12.80
C LEU A 102 8.29 5.33 -13.85
N ARG A 103 6.98 5.40 -13.61
CA ARG A 103 5.99 6.12 -14.41
C ARG A 103 4.78 6.49 -13.53
N PRO A 104 3.91 7.43 -13.96
CA PRO A 104 2.67 7.70 -13.24
C PRO A 104 1.89 6.41 -12.94
N GLY A 105 1.53 6.21 -11.66
CA GLY A 105 0.75 5.06 -11.23
C GLY A 105 1.43 3.69 -11.40
N TYR A 106 2.77 3.63 -11.44
CA TYR A 106 3.48 2.37 -11.72
C TYR A 106 3.18 1.21 -10.74
N GLN A 107 2.66 1.49 -9.54
CA GLN A 107 2.28 0.47 -8.56
C GLN A 107 0.76 0.21 -8.51
N VAL A 108 -0.06 1.00 -9.21
CA VAL A 108 -1.52 0.81 -9.25
C VAL A 108 -1.91 -0.61 -9.70
N PRO A 109 -1.23 -1.24 -10.70
CA PRO A 109 -1.55 -2.62 -11.06
C PRO A 109 -1.42 -3.62 -9.90
N PHE A 110 -0.54 -3.38 -8.92
CA PHE A 110 -0.43 -4.26 -7.74
C PHE A 110 -1.62 -4.10 -6.81
N ALA A 111 -2.04 -2.85 -6.55
CA ALA A 111 -3.23 -2.57 -5.75
C ALA A 111 -4.49 -3.18 -6.38
N GLU A 112 -4.63 -3.05 -7.70
CA GLU A 112 -5.73 -3.62 -8.48
C GLU A 112 -5.76 -5.14 -8.41
N ARG A 113 -4.60 -5.78 -8.59
CA ARG A 113 -4.47 -7.23 -8.55
C ARG A 113 -4.82 -7.78 -7.17
N ILE A 114 -4.21 -7.23 -6.12
CA ILE A 114 -4.46 -7.66 -4.73
C ILE A 114 -5.93 -7.46 -4.36
N ARG A 115 -6.53 -6.33 -4.75
CA ARG A 115 -7.96 -6.06 -4.51
C ARG A 115 -8.85 -7.13 -5.14
N ARG A 116 -8.62 -7.45 -6.42
CA ARG A 116 -9.44 -8.38 -7.19
C ARG A 116 -9.24 -9.84 -6.76
N GLU A 117 -8.01 -10.23 -6.48
CA GLU A 117 -7.68 -11.64 -6.21
C GLU A 117 -7.82 -11.99 -4.73
N ALA A 118 -7.48 -11.07 -3.81
CA ALA A 118 -7.52 -11.32 -2.38
C ALA A 118 -8.76 -10.76 -1.65
N ASP A 119 -9.64 -10.05 -2.37
CA ASP A 119 -10.90 -9.49 -1.85
C ASP A 119 -10.68 -8.65 -0.57
N VAL A 120 -9.65 -7.83 -0.55
CA VAL A 120 -9.37 -6.87 0.54
C VAL A 120 -9.35 -5.46 -0.05
N ALA A 121 -9.70 -4.46 0.76
CA ALA A 121 -9.54 -3.09 0.32
C ALA A 121 -8.06 -2.76 0.07
N THR A 122 -7.76 -1.99 -0.97
CA THR A 122 -6.38 -1.58 -1.27
C THR A 122 -6.22 -0.07 -1.38
N ALA A 123 -5.05 0.41 -0.97
CA ALA A 123 -4.60 1.76 -1.26
C ALA A 123 -3.55 1.74 -2.37
N ALA A 124 -3.77 2.53 -3.42
CA ALA A 124 -2.80 2.75 -4.48
C ALA A 124 -1.89 3.94 -4.15
N VAL A 125 -0.60 3.79 -4.42
CA VAL A 125 0.42 4.84 -4.24
C VAL A 125 1.42 4.81 -5.40
N GLY A 126 2.17 5.89 -5.59
CA GLY A 126 3.32 5.91 -6.49
C GLY A 126 3.08 6.75 -7.74
N PHE A 127 3.66 7.95 -7.75
CA PHE A 127 3.53 8.93 -8.84
C PHE A 127 2.05 9.15 -9.21
N ILE A 128 1.23 9.38 -8.19
CA ILE A 128 -0.13 9.90 -8.33
C ILE A 128 -0.04 11.38 -7.95
N THR A 129 -0.28 12.27 -8.91
CA THR A 129 -0.15 13.73 -8.74
C THR A 129 -1.34 14.47 -9.31
N GLU A 130 -1.92 13.98 -10.40
CA GLU A 130 -3.05 14.63 -11.06
C GLU A 130 -4.39 14.19 -10.45
N VAL A 131 -5.31 15.13 -10.31
CA VAL A 131 -6.67 14.87 -9.80
C VAL A 131 -7.39 13.84 -10.68
N GLY A 132 -7.32 14.01 -12.00
CA GLY A 132 -7.91 13.08 -12.96
C GLY A 132 -7.36 11.65 -12.83
N GLN A 133 -6.05 11.50 -12.55
CA GLN A 133 -5.43 10.21 -12.31
C GLN A 133 -5.96 9.55 -11.03
N ALA A 134 -6.03 10.30 -9.92
CA ALA A 134 -6.57 9.79 -8.66
C ALA A 134 -8.05 9.39 -8.80
N ASN A 135 -8.84 10.21 -9.49
CA ASN A 135 -10.25 9.93 -9.75
C ASN A 135 -10.44 8.69 -10.63
N GLU A 136 -9.62 8.51 -11.68
CA GLU A 136 -9.66 7.31 -12.52
C GLU A 136 -9.42 6.05 -11.69
N ILE A 137 -8.39 6.02 -10.84
CA ILE A 137 -8.04 4.84 -10.02
C ILE A 137 -9.23 4.38 -9.15
N ILE A 138 -9.95 5.32 -8.54
CA ILE A 138 -11.11 5.02 -7.70
C ILE A 138 -12.31 4.63 -8.57
N THR A 139 -12.64 5.42 -9.59
CA THR A 139 -13.85 5.22 -10.40
C THR A 139 -13.79 3.97 -11.28
N SER A 140 -12.58 3.51 -11.66
CA SER A 140 -12.37 2.25 -12.36
C SER A 140 -12.21 1.03 -11.42
N GLY A 141 -12.32 1.23 -10.10
CA GLY A 141 -12.27 0.15 -9.11
C GLY A 141 -10.90 -0.51 -8.97
N ARG A 142 -9.83 0.21 -9.31
CA ARG A 142 -8.45 -0.28 -9.26
C ARG A 142 -7.84 -0.17 -7.87
N ALA A 143 -8.39 0.69 -7.01
CA ALA A 143 -8.13 0.73 -5.58
C ALA A 143 -9.32 1.36 -4.86
N ASP A 144 -9.40 1.17 -3.54
CA ASP A 144 -10.44 1.77 -2.69
C ASP A 144 -9.94 3.09 -2.08
N MET A 145 -8.62 3.30 -2.04
CA MET A 145 -7.98 4.55 -1.60
C MET A 145 -6.81 4.95 -2.50
N VAL A 146 -6.53 6.26 -2.55
CA VAL A 146 -5.34 6.84 -3.19
C VAL A 146 -4.48 7.50 -2.14
N PHE A 147 -3.22 7.11 -2.04
CA PHE A 147 -2.23 7.73 -1.17
C PHE A 147 -1.35 8.68 -1.96
N LEU A 148 -1.19 9.89 -1.44
CA LEU A 148 -0.34 10.94 -1.98
C LEU A 148 0.81 11.20 -1.01
N ALA A 149 2.02 11.39 -1.56
CA ALA A 149 3.22 11.65 -0.77
C ALA A 149 3.89 12.95 -1.20
N ARG A 150 4.77 12.88 -2.21
CA ARG A 150 5.55 14.04 -2.68
C ARG A 150 4.68 15.20 -3.17
N GLU A 151 3.47 14.92 -3.63
CA GLU A 151 2.52 15.96 -4.05
C GLU A 151 2.06 16.80 -2.86
N LEU A 152 1.68 16.16 -1.75
CA LEU A 152 1.26 16.87 -0.53
C LEU A 152 2.40 17.67 0.13
N LEU A 153 3.66 17.34 -0.15
CA LEU A 153 4.80 18.16 0.29
C LEU A 153 4.90 19.48 -0.47
N ARG A 154 4.44 19.53 -1.72
CA ARG A 154 4.49 20.73 -2.58
C ARG A 154 3.16 21.50 -2.56
N GLU A 155 2.05 20.78 -2.53
CA GLU A 155 0.69 21.29 -2.60
C GLU A 155 -0.14 20.71 -1.44
N PRO A 156 -0.03 21.25 -0.22
CA PRO A 156 -0.73 20.69 0.95
C PRO A 156 -2.26 20.83 0.87
N TYR A 157 -2.78 21.71 0.03
CA TYR A 157 -4.23 21.89 -0.22
C TYR A 157 -4.72 21.12 -1.45
N TRP A 158 -3.92 20.16 -1.95
CA TRP A 158 -4.30 19.31 -3.08
C TRP A 158 -5.71 18.71 -2.96
N PRO A 159 -6.18 18.22 -1.78
CA PRO A 159 -7.56 17.71 -1.67
C PRO A 159 -8.65 18.76 -1.92
N ILE A 160 -8.40 20.04 -1.57
CA ILE A 160 -9.33 21.15 -1.84
C ILE A 160 -9.36 21.43 -3.34
N LYS A 161 -8.20 21.47 -3.99
CA LYS A 161 -8.07 21.60 -5.45
C LYS A 161 -8.79 20.44 -6.18
N ALA A 162 -8.56 19.20 -5.73
CA ALA A 162 -9.20 18.02 -6.29
C ALA A 162 -10.72 18.09 -6.18
N ALA A 163 -11.25 18.51 -5.03
CA ALA A 163 -12.68 18.70 -4.86
C ALA A 163 -13.25 19.76 -5.82
N ALA A 164 -12.55 20.89 -6.01
CA ALA A 164 -12.96 21.93 -6.95
C ALA A 164 -12.96 21.43 -8.41
N GLU A 165 -11.90 20.74 -8.85
CA GLU A 165 -11.80 20.20 -10.22
C GLU A 165 -12.85 19.11 -10.50
N LEU A 166 -13.20 18.30 -9.50
CA LEU A 166 -14.20 17.23 -9.63
C LEU A 166 -15.64 17.68 -9.33
N GLY A 167 -15.85 18.94 -8.93
CA GLY A 167 -17.15 19.45 -8.51
C GLY A 167 -17.71 18.80 -7.23
N ALA A 168 -16.83 18.28 -6.36
CA ALA A 168 -17.22 17.66 -5.09
C ALA A 168 -17.42 18.71 -3.99
N ASP A 169 -18.38 18.47 -3.08
CA ASP A 169 -18.59 19.34 -1.92
C ASP A 169 -17.55 19.07 -0.83
N LEU A 170 -16.48 19.87 -0.82
CA LEU A 170 -15.52 19.91 0.28
C LEU A 170 -15.47 21.33 0.86
N ARG A 171 -15.85 21.44 2.14
CA ARG A 171 -15.79 22.71 2.86
C ARG A 171 -14.38 22.92 3.42
N PRO A 172 -13.63 23.95 2.96
CA PRO A 172 -12.36 24.26 3.59
C PRO A 172 -12.59 24.76 5.03
N PRO A 173 -11.52 24.84 5.86
CA PRO A 173 -11.58 25.55 7.13
C PRO A 173 -12.23 26.93 6.95
N VAL A 174 -13.10 27.33 7.89
CA VAL A 174 -13.93 28.54 7.76
C VAL A 174 -13.13 29.81 7.44
N GLN A 175 -11.90 29.90 7.93
CA GLN A 175 -10.96 31.00 7.68
C GLN A 175 -10.59 31.15 6.19
N TYR A 176 -10.69 30.08 5.40
CA TYR A 176 -10.38 30.06 3.97
C TYR A 176 -11.63 30.03 3.07
N ALA A 177 -12.83 30.07 3.64
CA ALA A 177 -14.08 29.96 2.89
C ALA A 177 -14.20 30.99 1.75
N ARG A 178 -13.59 32.18 1.90
CA ARG A 178 -13.59 33.24 0.87
C ARG A 178 -12.55 33.04 -0.23
N ALA A 179 -11.55 32.18 -0.03
CA ALA A 179 -10.50 31.91 -1.02
C ALA A 179 -10.91 30.81 -2.01
N PHE A 180 -11.82 29.93 -1.60
CA PHE A 180 -12.35 28.84 -2.41
C PHE A 180 -13.85 29.06 -2.59
N THR A 181 -14.19 30.01 -3.46
CA THR A 181 -15.58 30.22 -3.87
C THR A 181 -16.02 29.07 -4.77
N ARG A 182 -17.17 28.47 -4.45
CA ARG A 182 -17.88 27.52 -5.31
C ARG A 182 -18.24 28.15 -6.65
#